data_AF-H3BMK7-F1
#
_entry.id   AF-H3BMK7-F1
#
_cell.length_a   1.000
_cell.length_b   1.000
_cell.length_c   1.000
_cell.angle_alpha   90.00
_cell.angle_beta   90.00
_cell.angle_gamma   90.00
#
_symmetry.space_group_name_H-M   'P 1'
#
loop_
_entity.id
_entity.type
_entity.pdbx_description
1 polymer ?
#
loop_
_entity_poly.entity_id
_entity_poly.type
_entity_poly.pdbx_seq_one_letter_code
_entity_poly.pdbx_strand_id
1 'polypeptide(L)'
;MPTVVVMDVSLSMTRPVSIEGSEEYQRKHLAAHGLTMLFEHMATNYKLEFTALVVFSSLWELMVPFTRDYNTLQEALSNMDDYDKTCLESALVGVCNIVQQEWGGAIPCQVVLVTDGCLGIGRGSLRHSLATQNQRS
;
A
#
# COMPACT_ATOMS: atom_id res chain seq x y z
N MET A 1 -1.29 16.53 -8.36
CA MET A 1 -1.37 15.13 -8.80
C MET A 1 -1.59 14.32 -7.55
N PRO A 2 -2.67 13.51 -7.44
CA PRO A 2 -2.91 12.68 -6.27
C PRO A 2 -1.93 11.50 -6.21
N THR A 3 -1.47 11.17 -5.00
CA THR A 3 -0.64 10.00 -4.72
C THR A 3 -1.37 9.03 -3.81
N VAL A 4 -1.41 7.76 -4.19
CA VAL A 4 -1.94 6.68 -3.36
C VAL A 4 -0.79 5.81 -2.91
N VAL A 5 -0.54 5.78 -1.60
CA VAL A 5 0.37 4.84 -0.98
C VAL A 5 -0.40 3.57 -0.64
N VAL A 6 0.11 2.43 -1.10
CA VAL A 6 -0.53 1.13 -0.96
C VAL A 6 0.42 0.22 -0.20
N MET A 7 0.06 -0.13 1.03
CA MET A 7 0.90 -0.92 1.95
C MET A 7 0.39 -2.37 2.05
N ASP A 8 1.26 -3.32 1.76
CA ASP A 8 0.98 -4.75 1.98
C ASP A 8 0.96 -5.04 3.48
N VAL A 9 -0.14 -5.60 3.96
CA VAL A 9 -0.35 -6.01 5.35
C VAL A 9 -0.60 -7.52 5.47
N SER A 10 -0.20 -8.29 4.46
CA SER A 10 -0.33 -9.75 4.50
C SER A 10 0.67 -10.42 5.43
N LEU A 11 0.42 -11.69 5.79
CA LEU A 11 1.30 -12.50 6.65
C LEU A 11 2.74 -12.65 6.10
N SER A 12 3.02 -12.39 4.82
CA SER A 12 4.41 -12.40 4.33
C SER A 12 5.23 -11.22 4.86
N MET A 13 4.56 -10.11 5.21
CA MET A 13 5.17 -8.90 5.77
C MET A 13 5.52 -9.03 7.26
N THR A 14 5.01 -10.05 7.96
CA THR A 14 5.35 -10.34 9.36
C THR A 14 6.64 -11.16 9.50
N ARG A 15 7.26 -11.55 8.37
CA ARG A 15 8.52 -12.31 8.40
C ARG A 15 9.62 -11.50 9.09
N PRO A 16 10.41 -12.14 9.95
CA PRO A 16 11.51 -11.47 10.63
C PRO A 16 12.58 -11.03 9.63
N VAL A 17 13.24 -9.93 9.94
CA VAL A 17 14.41 -9.42 9.24
C VAL A 17 15.62 -9.70 10.10
N SER A 18 16.63 -10.36 9.51
CA SER A 18 17.91 -10.54 10.18
C SER A 18 18.67 -9.21 10.13
N ILE A 19 18.65 -8.51 11.25
CA ILE A 19 19.44 -7.31 11.50
C ILE A 19 20.44 -7.66 12.61
N GLU A 20 21.68 -7.18 12.51
CA GLU A 20 22.65 -7.33 13.59
C GLU A 20 22.17 -6.52 14.81
N GLY A 21 21.55 -7.20 15.78
CA GLY A 21 20.94 -6.56 16.95
C GLY A 21 20.13 -7.54 17.80
N SER A 22 19.66 -7.09 18.98
CA SER A 22 18.84 -7.89 19.90
C SER A 22 17.33 -7.82 19.61
N GLU A 23 16.88 -6.87 18.80
CA GLU A 23 15.46 -6.62 18.54
C GLU A 23 14.98 -7.36 17.28
N GLU A 24 13.84 -8.06 17.40
CA GLU A 24 13.21 -8.75 16.27
C GLU A 24 12.35 -7.77 15.46
N TYR A 25 12.87 -7.35 14.31
CA TYR A 25 12.12 -6.56 13.35
C TYR A 25 11.42 -7.44 12.32
N GLN A 26 10.24 -7.03 11.89
CA GLN A 26 9.50 -7.65 10.79
C GLN A 26 9.60 -6.75 9.56
N ARG A 27 9.37 -7.30 8.36
CA ARG A 27 9.41 -6.52 7.10
C ARG A 27 8.45 -5.33 7.14
N LYS A 28 7.27 -5.51 7.75
CA LYS A 28 6.29 -4.42 7.94
C LYS A 28 6.85 -3.25 8.77
N HIS A 29 7.71 -3.51 9.75
CA HIS A 29 8.33 -2.44 10.56
C HIS A 29 9.27 -1.59 9.71
N LEU A 30 10.06 -2.23 8.83
CA LEU A 30 10.94 -1.50 7.90
C LEU A 30 10.16 -0.69 6.87
N ALA A 31 9.09 -1.28 6.33
CA ALA A 31 8.19 -0.60 5.41
C ALA A 31 7.51 0.60 6.07
N ALA A 32 7.02 0.45 7.29
CA ALA A 32 6.42 1.54 8.05
C ALA A 32 7.44 2.65 8.32
N HIS A 33 8.65 2.30 8.76
CA HIS A 33 9.71 3.29 8.98
C HIS A 33 10.07 4.06 7.70
N GLY A 34 10.23 3.35 6.57
CA GLY A 34 10.50 3.98 5.27
C GLY A 34 9.37 4.90 4.80
N LEU A 35 8.12 4.49 5.02
CA LEU A 35 6.95 5.31 4.70
C LEU A 35 6.84 6.54 5.59
N THR A 36 7.17 6.44 6.88
CA THR A 36 7.26 7.62 7.77
C THR A 36 8.25 8.64 7.23
N MET A 37 9.47 8.20 6.86
CA MET A 37 10.49 9.07 6.27
C MET A 37 10.03 9.68 4.93
N LEU A 38 9.32 8.90 4.11
CA LEU A 38 8.71 9.40 2.87
C LEU A 38 7.67 10.49 3.18
N PHE A 39 6.77 10.25 4.13
CA PHE A 39 5.73 11.23 4.50
C PHE A 39 6.33 12.52 5.07
N GLU A 40 7.39 12.45 5.87
CA GLU A 40 8.11 13.65 6.34
C GLU A 40 8.72 14.45 5.18
N HIS A 41 9.33 13.74 4.22
CA HIS A 41 9.86 14.35 3.01
C HIS A 41 8.76 15.01 2.18
N MET A 42 7.60 14.35 2.02
CA MET A 42 6.45 14.85 1.30
C MET A 42 5.82 16.07 1.97
N ALA A 43 5.67 16.05 3.29
CA ALA A 43 5.18 17.17 4.08
C ALA A 43 6.08 18.41 3.94
N THR A 44 7.39 18.21 3.79
CA THR A 44 8.36 19.30 3.68
C THR A 44 8.43 19.86 2.25
N ASN A 45 8.47 18.99 1.24
CA ASN A 45 8.81 19.36 -0.13
C ASN A 45 7.60 19.42 -1.09
N TYR A 46 6.50 18.72 -0.76
CA TYR A 46 5.34 18.53 -1.64
C TYR A 46 4.02 18.91 -0.94
N LYS A 47 3.99 20.06 -0.27
CA LYS A 47 2.88 20.55 0.59
C LYS A 47 1.49 20.64 -0.07
N LEU A 48 1.43 20.70 -1.40
CA LEU A 48 0.17 20.81 -2.15
C LEU A 48 -0.37 19.45 -2.60
N GLU A 49 0.42 18.39 -2.43
CA GLU A 49 0.10 17.05 -2.90
C GLU A 49 -0.89 16.36 -1.97
N PHE A 50 -1.96 15.82 -2.56
CA PHE A 50 -2.93 15.00 -1.85
C PHE A 50 -2.44 13.57 -1.83
N THR A 51 -2.33 13.00 -0.64
CA THR A 51 -1.89 11.62 -0.43
C THR A 51 -2.98 10.83 0.29
N ALA A 52 -3.27 9.63 -0.19
CA ALA A 52 -4.13 8.66 0.48
C ALA A 52 -3.31 7.44 0.92
N LEU A 53 -3.75 6.75 1.97
CA LEU A 53 -3.17 5.49 2.44
C LEU A 53 -4.18 4.37 2.31
N VAL A 54 -3.80 3.34 1.55
CA VAL A 54 -4.54 2.10 1.37
C VAL A 54 -3.71 0.96 1.93
N VAL A 55 -4.34 0.04 2.65
CA VAL A 55 -3.72 -1.23 3.03
C VAL A 55 -4.35 -2.36 2.24
N PHE A 56 -3.58 -3.42 1.97
CA PHE A 56 -4.10 -4.57 1.25
C PHE A 56 -3.51 -5.91 1.69
N SER A 57 -4.33 -6.94 1.51
CA SER A 57 -4.00 -8.35 1.54
C SER A 57 -4.85 -9.05 0.47
N SER A 58 -5.77 -9.95 0.84
CA SER A 58 -6.78 -10.50 -0.09
C SER A 58 -7.87 -9.47 -0.41
N LEU A 59 -8.15 -8.60 0.55
CA LEU A 59 -9.01 -7.43 0.45
C LEU A 59 -8.17 -6.15 0.52
N TRP A 60 -8.79 -5.01 0.28
CA TRP A 60 -8.17 -3.70 0.44
C TRP A 60 -9.06 -2.81 1.33
N GLU A 61 -8.43 -1.87 2.02
CA GLU A 61 -9.10 -0.89 2.88
C GLU A 61 -8.46 0.48 2.70
N LEU A 62 -9.30 1.52 2.60
CA LEU A 62 -8.85 2.90 2.62
C LEU A 62 -8.67 3.35 4.08
N MET A 63 -7.43 3.35 4.56
CA MET A 63 -7.10 3.77 5.93
C MET A 63 -7.23 5.27 6.11
N VAL A 64 -6.75 6.04 5.12
CA VAL A 64 -6.78 7.50 5.15
C VAL A 64 -7.18 8.01 3.76
N PRO A 65 -8.29 8.76 3.64
CA PRO A 65 -8.68 9.39 2.37
C PRO A 65 -7.65 10.45 1.93
N PHE A 66 -7.79 10.96 0.71
CA PHE A 66 -6.84 11.96 0.21
C PHE A 66 -6.75 13.17 1.13
N THR A 67 -5.56 13.41 1.65
CA THR A 67 -5.28 14.47 2.61
C THR A 67 -3.93 15.12 2.33
N ARG A 68 -3.72 16.30 2.89
CA ARG A 68 -2.40 16.95 2.99
C ARG A 68 -1.82 16.87 4.40
N ASP A 69 -2.59 16.34 5.34
CA ASP A 69 -2.17 16.16 6.72
C ASP A 69 -1.39 14.85 6.86
N TYR A 70 -0.07 14.93 6.70
CA TYR A 70 0.81 13.77 6.79
C TYR A 70 0.89 13.16 8.20
N ASN A 71 0.46 13.87 9.25
CA ASN A 71 0.40 13.29 10.59
C ASN A 71 -0.67 12.19 10.65
N THR A 72 -1.83 12.40 10.04
CA THR A 72 -2.90 11.37 9.98
C THR A 72 -2.45 10.10 9.26
N LEU A 73 -1.64 10.24 8.20
CA LEU A 73 -1.06 9.12 7.47
C LEU A 73 -0.09 8.32 8.35
N GLN A 74 0.77 9.01 9.12
CA GLN A 74 1.73 8.37 10.03
C GLN A 74 1.05 7.68 11.22
N GLU A 75 -0.01 8.29 11.77
CA GLU A 75 -0.80 7.68 12.85
C GLU A 75 -1.51 6.40 12.39
N ALA A 76 -2.11 6.41 11.19
CA ALA A 76 -2.74 5.23 10.61
C ALA A 76 -1.72 4.11 10.33
N LEU A 77 -0.53 4.47 9.82
CA LEU A 77 0.57 3.53 9.58
C LEU A 77 1.05 2.82 10.85
N SER A 78 0.95 3.47 12.00
CA SER A 78 1.38 2.90 13.28
C SER A 78 0.38 1.88 13.85
N ASN A 79 -0.85 1.85 13.34
CA ASN A 79 -1.96 1.06 13.87
C ASN A 79 -2.53 0.04 12.86
N MET A 80 -1.67 -0.51 11.98
CA MET A 80 -2.09 -1.46 10.96
C MET A 80 -2.15 -2.90 11.49
N ASP A 81 -3.27 -3.57 11.22
CA ASP A 81 -3.45 -5.00 11.50
C ASP A 81 -2.82 -5.89 10.42
N ASP A 82 -2.45 -7.11 10.81
CA ASP A 82 -1.97 -8.13 9.90
C ASP A 82 -3.12 -8.97 9.34
N TYR A 83 -3.11 -9.21 8.04
CA TYR A 83 -4.12 -9.97 7.32
C TYR A 83 -3.50 -11.12 6.51
N ASP A 84 -4.30 -11.81 5.69
CA ASP A 84 -3.99 -13.14 5.17
C ASP A 84 -2.86 -13.18 4.12
N LYS A 85 -3.15 -12.84 2.86
CA LYS A 85 -2.25 -13.09 1.72
C LYS A 85 -2.27 -11.94 0.74
N THR A 86 -1.13 -11.63 0.13
CA THR A 86 -1.04 -10.61 -0.92
C THR A 86 -1.97 -10.91 -2.10
N CYS A 87 -2.78 -9.94 -2.51
CA CYS A 87 -3.57 -9.94 -3.74
C CYS A 87 -3.46 -8.58 -4.44
N LEU A 88 -2.45 -8.44 -5.30
CA LEU A 88 -2.16 -7.18 -6.00
C LEU A 88 -3.29 -6.71 -6.90
N GLU A 89 -4.04 -7.64 -7.51
CA GLU A 89 -5.18 -7.28 -8.34
C GLU A 89 -6.28 -6.58 -7.51
N SER A 90 -6.61 -7.13 -6.34
CA SER A 90 -7.58 -6.53 -5.41
C SER A 90 -7.15 -5.12 -5.00
N ALA A 91 -5.87 -4.94 -4.67
CA ALA A 91 -5.30 -3.65 -4.32
C ALA A 91 -5.43 -2.63 -5.46
N LEU A 92 -5.04 -2.99 -6.69
CA LEU A 92 -5.09 -2.08 -7.84
C LEU A 92 -6.53 -1.72 -8.23
N VAL A 93 -7.47 -2.66 -8.13
CA VAL A 93 -8.92 -2.37 -8.28
C VAL A 93 -9.38 -1.36 -7.23
N GLY A 94 -8.93 -1.52 -5.98
CA GLY A 94 -9.21 -0.56 -4.91
C GLY A 94 -8.68 0.84 -5.20
N VAL A 95 -7.42 0.93 -5.62
CA VAL A 95 -6.80 2.21 -6.03
C VAL A 95 -7.61 2.86 -7.16
N CYS A 96 -7.96 2.11 -8.20
CA CYS A 96 -8.79 2.63 -9.29
C CYS A 96 -10.13 3.18 -8.79
N ASN A 97 -10.81 2.46 -7.90
CA ASN A 97 -12.08 2.90 -7.34
C ASN A 97 -11.94 4.21 -6.55
N ILE A 98 -10.95 4.30 -5.66
CA ILE A 98 -10.70 5.50 -4.83
C ILE A 98 -10.39 6.71 -5.72
N VAL A 99 -9.50 6.55 -6.69
CA VAL A 99 -9.10 7.64 -7.60
C VAL A 99 -10.28 8.07 -8.47
N GLN A 100 -11.05 7.14 -9.02
CA GLN A 100 -12.22 7.46 -9.84
C GLN A 100 -13.32 8.17 -9.05
N GLN A 101 -13.54 7.78 -7.79
CA GLN A 101 -14.56 8.38 -6.93
C GLN A 101 -14.22 9.83 -6.57
N GLU A 102 -12.95 10.14 -6.28
CA GLU A 102 -12.57 11.45 -5.78
C GLU A 102 -12.04 12.41 -6.85
N TRP A 103 -11.29 11.90 -7.83
CA TRP A 103 -10.62 12.70 -8.87
C TRP A 103 -11.15 12.45 -10.28
N GLY A 104 -11.93 11.39 -10.50
CA GLY A 104 -12.39 10.98 -11.83
C GLY A 104 -11.32 10.31 -12.69
N GLY A 105 -11.71 9.81 -13.87
CA GLY A 105 -10.85 8.99 -14.73
C GLY A 105 -9.82 9.74 -15.58
N ALA A 106 -9.84 11.08 -15.59
CA ALA A 106 -8.96 11.90 -16.43
C ALA A 106 -7.71 12.42 -15.70
N ILE A 107 -7.62 12.20 -14.39
CA ILE A 107 -6.52 12.72 -13.57
C ILE A 107 -5.43 11.66 -13.43
N PRO A 108 -4.17 11.96 -13.81
CA PRO A 108 -3.07 11.05 -13.55
C PRO A 108 -2.87 10.90 -12.04
N CYS A 109 -2.68 9.67 -11.59
CA CYS A 109 -2.45 9.35 -10.19
C CYS A 109 -1.15 8.55 -10.05
N GLN A 110 -0.33 8.94 -9.07
CA GLN A 110 0.88 8.21 -8.71
C GLN A 110 0.52 7.13 -7.68
N VAL A 111 1.04 5.92 -7.90
CA VAL A 111 0.81 4.79 -6.99
C VAL A 111 2.15 4.34 -6.43
N VAL A 112 2.29 4.38 -5.11
CA VAL A 112 3.48 3.90 -4.39
C VAL A 112 3.10 2.59 -3.71
N LEU A 113 3.47 1.47 -4.33
CA LEU A 113 3.23 0.14 -3.81
C LEU A 113 4.39 -0.31 -2.91
N VAL A 114 4.09 -0.66 -1.66
CA VAL A 114 5.06 -1.16 -0.68
C VAL A 114 4.72 -2.61 -0.35
N THR A 115 5.62 -3.53 -0.68
CA THR A 115 5.44 -4.98 -0.52
C THR A 115 6.80 -5.65 -0.33
N ASP A 116 6.81 -6.88 0.19
CA ASP A 116 8.01 -7.72 0.28
C ASP A 116 8.33 -8.48 -1.02
N GLY A 117 7.61 -8.16 -2.11
CA GLY A 117 7.78 -8.80 -3.42
C GLY A 117 7.05 -10.14 -3.55
N CYS A 118 6.24 -10.53 -2.57
CA CYS A 118 5.37 -11.69 -2.68
C CYS A 118 4.32 -11.47 -3.79
N LEU A 119 4.19 -12.43 -4.70
CA LEU A 119 3.22 -12.34 -5.81
C LEU A 119 1.86 -12.92 -5.45
N GLY A 120 1.60 -13.20 -4.17
CA GLY A 120 0.40 -13.90 -3.72
C GLY A 120 0.38 -15.38 -4.08
N ILE A 121 -0.68 -16.07 -3.67
CA ILE A 121 -0.85 -17.52 -3.87
C ILE A 121 -2.22 -17.90 -4.44
N GLY A 122 -2.25 -18.96 -5.24
CA GLY A 122 -3.48 -19.51 -5.82
C GLY A 122 -4.17 -18.55 -6.78
N ARG A 123 -5.51 -18.52 -6.76
CA ARG A 123 -6.33 -17.70 -7.67
C ARG A 123 -6.17 -16.18 -7.47
N GLY A 124 -5.68 -15.75 -6.31
CA GLY A 124 -5.37 -14.33 -6.04
C GLY A 124 -3.92 -13.95 -6.32
N SER A 125 -3.09 -14.88 -6.83
CA SER A 125 -1.71 -14.57 -7.19
C SER A 125 -1.64 -13.75 -8.47
N LEU A 126 -0.67 -12.83 -8.54
CA LEU A 126 -0.41 -12.03 -9.74
C LEU A 126 -0.15 -12.92 -10.96
N ARG A 127 0.55 -14.04 -10.78
CA ARG A 127 0.78 -15.03 -11.85
C ARG A 127 -0.53 -15.54 -12.43
N HIS A 128 -1.52 -15.85 -11.59
CA HIS A 128 -2.82 -16.32 -12.05
C HIS A 128 -3.63 -15.21 -12.74
N SER A 129 -3.61 -13.99 -12.19
CA SER A 129 -4.28 -12.83 -12.78
C SER A 129 -3.74 -12.54 -14.19
N LEU A 130 -2.42 -12.51 -14.36
CA LEU A 130 -1.79 -12.31 -15.68
C LEU A 130 -2.09 -13.45 -16.65
N ALA A 131 -2.09 -14.71 -16.18
CA ALA A 131 -2.40 -15.87 -17.03
C ALA A 131 -3.86 -15.89 -17.53
N THR A 132 -4.77 -15.25 -16.79
CA THR A 132 -6.21 -15.21 -17.11
C THR A 132 -6.67 -13.86 -17.66
N GLN A 133 -5.76 -12.88 -17.82
CA GLN A 133 -6.09 -11.53 -18.26
C GLN A 133 -6.82 -11.49 -19.60
N ASN A 134 -6.36 -12.28 -20.58
CA ASN A 134 -6.97 -12.35 -21.92
C ASN A 134 -8.38 -12.99 -21.94
N GLN A 135 -8.81 -13.61 -20.83
CA GLN A 135 -10.14 -14.21 -20.71
C GLN A 135 -11.16 -13.25 -20.08
N ARG A 136 -10.70 -12.09 -19.60
CA ARG A 136 -11.50 -11.10 -18.85
C ARG A 136 -11.83 -9.84 -19.66
N SER A 137 -11.23 -9.69 -20.85
CA SER A 137 -11.44 -8.57 -21.78
C SER A 137 -12.62 -8.80 -22.72
#